data_AF-A0A4R3KIC1-F1
#
_entry.id   AF-A0A4R3KIC1-F1
#
_cell.length_a   1.000
_cell.length_b   1.000
_cell.length_c   1.000
_cell.angle_alpha   90.00
_cell.angle_beta   90.00
_cell.angle_gamma   90.00
#
_symmetry.space_group_name_H-M   'P 1'
#
loop_
_entity.id
_entity.type
_entity.pdbx_description
1 polymer ?
#
loop_
_entity_poly.entity_id
_entity_poly.type
_entity_poly.pdbx_seq_one_letter_code
_entity_poly.pdbx_strand_id
1 'polypeptide(L)'
;MSKLIPGNHKHLTLEDRTFIEESLDEGKSFRAISKYLCKDPSSISDEVHKNRIPNTWNRGSFNNPYNFCLHRFRCKKVNACKKLTLCDRACRSCHICNKVCHNFERKQCKQIERAPYVCNSCEKQRNKCPISTKYNYDAKAAQRMYLERLASSREGINLTKKELHAIDAVVKPLSTQG
;
A
#
# COMPACT_ATOMS: atom_id res chain seq x y z
N MET A 1 -22.66 11.20 5.41
CA MET A 1 -21.59 11.97 6.06
C MET A 1 -22.00 12.25 7.50
N SER A 2 -21.12 12.01 8.48
CA SER A 2 -21.44 12.35 9.87
C SER A 2 -21.44 13.87 10.02
N LYS A 3 -22.59 14.48 10.36
CA LYS A 3 -22.74 15.93 10.60
C LYS A 3 -21.89 16.49 11.77
N LEU A 4 -21.02 15.68 12.34
CA LEU A 4 -20.28 15.91 13.59
C LEU A 4 -18.86 16.45 13.37
N ILE A 5 -18.31 16.41 12.15
CA ILE A 5 -16.96 16.91 11.86
C ILE A 5 -17.09 17.90 10.70
N PRO A 6 -17.00 19.23 10.95
CA PRO A 6 -16.97 20.21 9.88
C PRO A 6 -15.69 20.01 9.06
N GLY A 7 -15.84 19.47 7.85
CA GLY A 7 -14.70 19.23 6.97
C GLY A 7 -14.12 20.54 6.48
N ASN A 8 -12.84 20.79 6.74
CA ASN A 8 -12.14 21.88 6.09
C ASN A 8 -11.71 21.39 4.69
N HIS A 9 -12.09 22.09 3.61
CA HIS A 9 -11.77 21.71 2.22
C HIS A 9 -10.31 21.98 1.81
N LYS A 10 -9.43 22.27 2.78
CA LYS A 10 -8.00 22.53 2.53
C LYS A 10 -7.24 21.21 2.39
N HIS A 11 -6.09 21.27 1.73
CA HIS A 11 -5.17 20.15 1.69
C HIS A 11 -4.56 19.88 3.07
N LEU A 12 -4.20 18.62 3.34
CA LEU A 12 -3.42 18.27 4.53
C LEU A 12 -2.05 18.95 4.44
N THR A 13 -1.59 19.51 5.54
CA THR A 13 -0.23 20.05 5.70
C THR A 13 0.76 18.93 6.05
N LEU A 14 2.05 19.24 6.12
CA LEU A 14 3.04 18.29 6.66
C LEU A 14 2.77 18.01 8.14
N GLU A 15 2.39 19.01 8.91
CA GLU A 15 2.05 18.87 10.34
C GLU A 15 0.85 17.94 10.54
N ASP A 16 -0.20 18.08 9.72
CA ASP A 16 -1.35 17.17 9.74
C ASP A 16 -0.91 15.73 9.46
N ARG A 17 0.02 15.53 8.51
CA ARG A 17 0.55 14.20 8.17
C ARG A 17 1.41 13.63 9.29
N THR A 18 2.23 14.46 9.96
CA THR A 18 3.02 14.05 11.13
C THR A 18 2.08 13.58 12.24
N PHE A 19 1.00 14.32 12.50
CA PHE A 19 0.00 13.91 13.49
C PHE A 19 -0.70 12.58 13.12
N ILE A 20 -0.98 12.36 11.83
CA ILE A 20 -1.51 11.06 11.36
C ILE A 20 -0.50 9.94 11.64
N GLU A 21 0.77 10.14 11.33
CA GLU A 21 1.84 9.15 11.57
C GLU A 21 1.94 8.78 13.05
N GLU A 22 2.09 9.76 13.94
CA GLU A 22 2.16 9.55 15.39
C GLU A 22 0.92 8.82 15.91
N SER A 23 -0.27 9.24 15.45
CA SER A 23 -1.52 8.60 15.84
C SER A 23 -1.63 7.15 15.35
N LEU A 24 -1.09 6.84 14.18
CA LEU A 24 -1.06 5.48 13.63
C LEU A 24 -0.06 4.59 14.37
N ASP A 25 1.07 5.14 14.80
CA ASP A 25 2.06 4.46 15.65
C ASP A 25 1.46 4.13 17.03
N GLU A 26 0.63 5.01 17.58
CA GLU A 26 -0.15 4.75 18.80
C GLU A 26 -1.35 3.81 18.59
N GLY A 27 -1.69 3.46 17.34
CA GLY A 27 -2.82 2.57 17.03
C GLY A 27 -4.19 3.22 17.14
N LYS A 28 -4.27 4.56 17.06
CA LYS A 28 -5.55 5.29 17.05
C LYS A 28 -6.34 4.98 15.78
N SER A 29 -7.67 4.91 15.91
CA SER A 29 -8.58 4.76 14.76
C SER A 29 -8.67 6.05 13.94
N PHE A 30 -8.99 5.95 12.63
CA PHE A 30 -9.24 7.13 11.79
C PHE A 30 -10.31 8.07 12.35
N ARG A 31 -11.29 7.53 13.09
CA ARG A 31 -12.34 8.33 13.75
C ARG A 31 -11.83 9.13 14.95
N ALA A 32 -10.75 8.70 15.59
CA ALA A 32 -10.09 9.48 16.63
C ALA A 32 -9.25 10.58 15.99
N ILE A 33 -8.46 10.23 14.96
CA ILE A 33 -7.60 11.16 14.22
C ILE A 33 -8.43 12.28 13.57
N SER A 34 -9.58 11.93 12.99
CA SER A 34 -10.51 12.87 12.34
C SER A 34 -11.00 13.99 13.24
N LYS A 35 -11.18 13.72 14.53
CA LYS A 35 -11.69 14.71 15.49
C LYS A 35 -10.68 15.82 15.74
N TYR A 36 -9.39 15.49 15.72
CA TYR A 36 -8.33 16.46 15.95
C TYR A 36 -8.03 17.31 14.71
N LEU A 37 -7.96 16.66 13.54
CA LEU A 37 -7.66 17.36 12.28
C LEU A 37 -8.85 18.09 11.66
N CYS A 38 -10.06 17.89 12.18
CA CYS A 38 -11.31 18.36 11.56
C CYS A 38 -11.42 17.91 10.08
N LYS A 39 -11.09 16.64 9.83
CA LYS A 39 -11.14 15.98 8.52
C LYS A 39 -12.05 14.77 8.59
N ASP A 40 -12.71 14.43 7.49
CA ASP A 40 -13.54 13.23 7.46
C ASP A 40 -12.66 11.96 7.58
N PRO A 41 -13.07 10.91 8.34
CA PRO A 41 -12.33 9.67 8.45
C PRO A 41 -12.02 9.00 7.10
N SER A 42 -12.90 9.16 6.10
CA SER A 42 -12.65 8.65 4.75
C SER A 42 -11.52 9.40 4.05
N SER A 43 -11.37 10.71 4.27
CA SER A 43 -10.25 11.48 3.74
C SER A 43 -8.91 11.03 4.34
N ILE A 44 -8.89 10.72 5.64
CA ILE A 44 -7.71 10.16 6.31
C ILE A 44 -7.43 8.75 5.80
N SER A 45 -8.46 7.91 5.67
CA SER A 45 -8.35 6.57 5.09
C SER A 45 -7.73 6.60 3.69
N ASP A 46 -8.21 7.50 2.84
CA ASP A 46 -7.70 7.70 1.49
C ASP A 46 -6.25 8.15 1.47
N GLU A 47 -5.90 9.16 2.28
CA GLU A 47 -4.53 9.66 2.42
C GLU A 47 -3.57 8.52 2.80
N VAL A 48 -3.90 7.77 3.86
CA VAL A 48 -3.07 6.68 4.36
C VAL A 48 -2.97 5.56 3.33
N HIS A 49 -4.08 5.19 2.68
CA HIS A 49 -4.08 4.12 1.69
C HIS A 49 -3.27 4.49 0.43
N LYS A 50 -3.38 5.74 -0.04
CA LYS A 50 -2.72 6.24 -1.26
C LYS A 50 -1.23 6.49 -1.07
N ASN A 51 -0.82 6.90 0.14
CA ASN A 51 0.55 7.34 0.41
C ASN A 51 1.33 6.42 1.35
N ARG A 52 0.81 5.23 1.69
CA ARG A 52 1.61 4.20 2.39
C ARG A 52 2.75 3.71 1.52
N ILE A 53 3.89 3.46 2.15
CA ILE A 53 5.08 2.92 1.50
C ILE A 53 5.18 1.41 1.73
N PRO A 54 5.45 0.60 0.69
CA PRO A 54 5.72 -0.82 0.86
C PRO A 54 7.07 -0.98 1.57
N ASN A 55 7.05 -1.67 2.70
CA ASN A 55 8.26 -2.04 3.40
C ASN A 55 8.66 -3.46 3.02
N THR A 56 9.69 -3.57 2.17
CA THR A 56 10.24 -4.85 1.69
C THR A 56 11.28 -5.44 2.65
N TRP A 57 11.51 -4.84 3.83
CA TRP A 57 12.43 -5.41 4.83
C TRP A 57 11.90 -6.74 5.40
N ASN A 58 12.27 -7.81 4.73
CA ASN A 58 12.36 -9.16 5.26
C ASN A 58 13.83 -9.54 5.59
N ARG A 59 14.78 -8.60 5.44
CA ARG A 59 16.18 -8.79 5.85
C ARG A 59 16.20 -9.00 7.37
N GLY A 60 16.71 -10.16 7.81
CA GLY A 60 16.80 -10.51 9.23
C GLY A 60 15.61 -11.29 9.80
N SER A 61 14.67 -11.78 8.99
CA SER A 61 13.76 -12.81 9.49
C SER A 61 14.58 -14.09 9.71
N PHE A 62 14.65 -14.56 10.97
CA PHE A 62 15.31 -15.83 11.33
C PHE A 62 14.75 -17.06 10.59
N ASN A 63 13.65 -16.91 9.85
CA ASN A 63 13.01 -17.95 9.05
C ASN A 63 13.15 -17.64 7.56
N ASN A 64 13.31 -18.67 6.73
CA ASN A 64 13.36 -18.64 5.26
C ASN A 64 12.56 -17.44 4.67
N PRO A 65 13.22 -16.35 4.26
CA PRO A 65 12.56 -15.12 3.85
C PRO A 65 11.85 -15.27 2.49
N TYR A 66 12.01 -16.42 1.84
CA TYR A 66 11.49 -16.71 0.53
C TYR A 66 10.21 -17.56 0.57
N ASN A 67 9.79 -18.10 1.72
CA ASN A 67 8.56 -18.89 1.83
C ASN A 67 7.47 -18.17 2.66
N PHE A 68 6.37 -17.82 2.00
CA PHE A 68 5.24 -17.07 2.58
C PHE A 68 4.00 -17.92 2.83
N CYS A 69 4.14 -19.24 2.77
CA CYS A 69 3.05 -20.18 3.02
C CYS A 69 2.60 -20.12 4.48
N LEU A 70 1.30 -20.08 4.72
CA LEU A 70 0.67 -20.14 6.04
C LEU A 70 1.13 -21.39 6.81
N HIS A 71 1.20 -22.52 6.09
CA HIS A 71 1.55 -23.83 6.64
C HIS A 71 3.04 -24.04 6.86
N ARG A 72 3.91 -23.10 6.47
CA ARG A 72 5.36 -23.30 6.45
C ARG A 72 5.91 -23.79 7.78
N PHE A 73 5.37 -23.33 8.91
CA PHE A 73 5.89 -23.68 10.24
C PHE A 73 5.53 -25.10 10.73
N ARG A 74 4.62 -25.80 10.05
CA ARG A 74 4.20 -27.16 10.43
C ARG A 74 4.21 -28.15 9.26
N CYS A 75 4.43 -27.67 8.04
CA CYS A 75 4.48 -28.47 6.84
C CYS A 75 5.67 -29.43 6.84
N LYS A 76 5.38 -30.74 6.81
CA LYS A 76 6.36 -31.83 6.68
C LYS A 76 6.53 -32.32 5.22
N LYS A 77 5.83 -31.70 4.27
CA LYS A 77 5.86 -32.10 2.85
C LYS A 77 7.24 -31.84 2.26
N VAL A 78 7.79 -32.86 1.61
CA VAL A 78 8.96 -32.78 0.72
C VAL A 78 8.50 -32.85 -0.74
N ASN A 79 9.40 -32.61 -1.69
CA ASN A 79 9.12 -32.66 -3.13
C ASN A 79 7.86 -31.88 -3.58
N ALA A 80 7.72 -30.63 -3.11
CA ALA A 80 6.57 -29.79 -3.47
C ALA A 80 6.53 -29.44 -4.97
N CYS A 81 7.66 -29.49 -5.66
CA CYS A 81 7.78 -29.27 -7.10
C CYS A 81 7.33 -30.46 -7.96
N LYS A 82 7.05 -31.63 -7.36
CA LYS A 82 6.64 -32.86 -8.06
C LYS A 82 7.53 -33.22 -9.25
N LYS A 83 8.83 -32.94 -9.16
CA LYS A 83 9.79 -33.36 -10.19
C LYS A 83 9.93 -34.88 -10.15
N LEU A 84 10.19 -35.48 -11.31
CA LEU A 84 10.52 -36.90 -11.47
C LEU A 84 11.77 -37.28 -10.67
N THR A 85 12.74 -36.36 -10.56
CA THR A 85 13.85 -36.46 -9.63
C THR A 85 13.37 -36.17 -8.20
N LEU A 86 13.67 -37.08 -7.27
CA LEU A 86 13.30 -36.95 -5.86
C LEU A 86 13.93 -35.68 -5.27
N CYS A 87 13.09 -34.71 -4.94
CA CYS A 87 13.50 -33.49 -4.26
C CYS A 87 13.26 -33.62 -2.76
N ASP A 88 14.31 -33.90 -2.00
CA ASP A 88 14.24 -34.09 -0.54
C ASP A 88 14.14 -32.79 0.26
N ARG A 89 14.10 -31.65 -0.44
CA ARG A 89 13.96 -30.34 0.20
C ARG A 89 12.55 -30.19 0.78
N ALA A 90 12.47 -30.04 2.11
CA ALA A 90 11.23 -29.71 2.80
C ALA A 90 10.63 -28.41 2.26
N CYS A 91 9.31 -28.36 2.02
CA CYS A 91 8.64 -27.17 1.46
C CYS A 91 8.89 -25.94 2.33
N ARG A 92 8.95 -26.11 3.66
CA ARG A 92 9.25 -25.06 4.64
C ARG A 92 10.50 -24.24 4.30
N SER A 93 11.53 -24.89 3.78
CA SER A 93 12.82 -24.28 3.41
C SER A 93 12.99 -24.09 1.89
N CYS A 94 11.96 -24.42 1.11
CA CYS A 94 12.02 -24.34 -0.35
C CYS A 94 11.66 -22.94 -0.85
N HIS A 95 12.57 -22.30 -1.61
CA HIS A 95 12.41 -20.94 -2.13
C HIS A 95 11.36 -20.84 -3.25
N ILE A 96 11.10 -21.95 -3.95
CA ILE A 96 10.10 -22.03 -5.02
C ILE A 96 8.74 -22.54 -4.53
N CYS A 97 8.60 -22.92 -3.24
CA CYS A 97 7.35 -23.46 -2.65
C CYS A 97 6.16 -22.53 -2.94
N ASN A 98 6.36 -21.20 -2.92
CA ASN A 98 5.31 -20.22 -3.22
C ASN A 98 4.76 -20.28 -4.66
N LYS A 99 5.54 -20.81 -5.61
CA LYS A 99 5.16 -20.89 -7.03
C LYS A 99 4.67 -22.28 -7.41
N VAL A 100 5.26 -23.32 -6.83
CA VAL A 100 5.10 -24.71 -7.32
C VAL A 100 4.22 -25.58 -6.41
N CYS A 101 4.05 -25.23 -5.14
CA CYS A 101 3.28 -26.07 -4.23
C CYS A 101 1.78 -25.90 -4.47
N HIS A 102 1.10 -26.99 -4.79
CA HIS A 102 -0.36 -27.00 -4.96
C HIS A 102 -1.14 -26.59 -3.69
N ASN A 103 -0.59 -26.91 -2.50
CA ASN A 103 -1.21 -26.56 -1.22
C ASN A 103 -0.66 -25.22 -0.68
N PHE A 104 -0.12 -24.38 -1.56
CA PHE A 104 0.39 -23.07 -1.15
C PHE A 104 -0.78 -22.17 -0.79
N GLU A 105 -0.78 -21.70 0.45
CA GLU A 105 -1.72 -20.70 0.93
C GLU A 105 -0.92 -19.51 1.46
N ARG A 106 -1.11 -18.34 0.85
CA ARG A 106 -0.36 -17.14 1.24
C ARG A 106 -0.88 -16.64 2.58
N LYS A 107 0.01 -16.42 3.54
CA LYS A 107 -0.37 -15.82 4.82
C LYS A 107 -0.80 -14.35 4.60
N GLN A 108 -2.06 -14.06 4.92
CA GLN A 108 -2.67 -12.73 4.84
C GLN A 108 -2.66 -12.00 6.19
N CYS A 109 -2.76 -10.67 6.14
CA CYS A 109 -2.77 -9.81 7.33
C CYS A 109 -4.05 -8.96 7.35
N LYS A 110 -4.93 -9.20 8.32
CA LYS A 110 -6.18 -8.45 8.47
C LYS A 110 -5.97 -6.94 8.65
N GLN A 111 -4.85 -6.52 9.26
CA GLN A 111 -4.50 -5.11 9.47
C GLN A 111 -4.13 -4.37 8.17
N ILE A 112 -3.75 -5.10 7.13
CA ILE A 112 -3.43 -4.51 5.81
C ILE A 112 -4.68 -4.46 4.93
N GLU A 113 -5.59 -5.42 5.12
CA GLU A 113 -6.86 -5.51 4.37
C GLU A 113 -7.93 -4.56 4.91
N ARG A 114 -7.85 -4.19 6.19
CA ARG A 114 -8.78 -3.27 6.85
C ARG A 114 -8.04 -2.03 7.34
N ALA A 115 -8.77 -0.94 7.57
CA ALA A 115 -8.24 0.24 8.21
C ALA A 115 -7.48 -0.16 9.50
N PRO A 116 -6.23 0.30 9.69
CA PRO A 116 -5.59 1.44 9.01
C PRO A 116 -4.72 1.10 7.78
N TYR A 117 -4.73 -0.14 7.28
CA TYR A 117 -3.96 -0.60 6.10
C TYR A 117 -2.43 -0.56 6.24
N VAL A 118 -1.91 -0.31 7.44
CA VAL A 118 -0.49 -0.10 7.71
C VAL A 118 -0.04 -0.87 8.96
N CYS A 119 1.27 -1.02 9.11
CA CYS A 119 1.93 -1.82 10.14
C CYS A 119 2.55 -0.98 11.26
N ASN A 120 2.27 0.33 11.31
CA ASN A 120 2.79 1.30 12.27
C ASN A 120 2.66 0.80 13.72
N SER A 121 1.46 0.42 14.15
CA SER A 121 1.14 -0.05 15.51
C SER A 121 1.15 -1.58 15.69
N CYS A 122 1.88 -2.32 14.85
CA CYS A 122 1.98 -3.78 15.00
C CYS A 122 2.80 -4.18 16.23
N GLU A 123 2.20 -4.90 17.19
CA GLU A 123 2.89 -5.43 18.39
C GLU A 123 4.12 -6.30 18.07
N LYS A 124 4.03 -7.08 16.99
CA LYS A 124 5.13 -7.96 16.57
C LYS A 124 6.20 -7.14 15.86
N GLN A 125 7.43 -7.28 16.34
CA GLN A 125 8.62 -6.77 15.65
C GLN A 125 8.61 -7.15 14.15
N ARG A 126 8.97 -6.19 13.29
CA ARG A 126 8.81 -6.31 11.82
C ARG A 126 9.57 -7.49 11.23
N ASN A 127 10.75 -7.82 11.73
CA ASN A 127 11.56 -8.98 11.32
C ASN A 127 10.93 -10.34 11.69
N LYS A 128 10.14 -10.38 12.76
CA LYS A 128 9.40 -11.57 13.22
C LYS A 128 8.05 -11.72 12.51
N CYS A 129 7.52 -10.65 11.91
CA CYS A 129 6.29 -10.70 11.15
C CYS A 129 6.48 -11.53 9.87
N PRO A 130 5.73 -12.63 9.69
CA PRO A 130 5.91 -13.59 8.60
C PRO A 130 5.32 -13.14 7.26
N ILE A 131 4.63 -11.99 7.24
CA ILE A 131 3.94 -11.41 6.08
C ILE A 131 4.98 -10.81 5.12
N SER A 132 4.85 -11.12 3.83
CA SER A 132 5.78 -10.68 2.80
C SER A 132 5.73 -9.18 2.54
N THR A 133 4.51 -8.65 2.45
CA THR A 133 4.20 -7.27 2.09
C THR A 133 3.74 -6.54 3.34
N LYS A 134 4.59 -5.65 3.84
CA LYS A 134 4.29 -4.75 4.95
C LYS A 134 4.11 -3.36 4.38
N TYR A 135 3.31 -2.54 5.03
CA TYR A 135 3.13 -1.15 4.64
C TYR A 135 3.31 -0.26 5.85
N ASN A 136 3.98 0.86 5.67
CA ASN A 136 4.09 1.89 6.69
C ASN A 136 3.54 3.20 6.15
N TYR A 137 2.98 4.01 7.02
CA TYR A 137 2.76 5.41 6.74
C TYR A 137 3.94 6.21 7.33
N ASP A 138 4.51 7.10 6.52
CA ASP A 138 5.60 8.01 6.88
C ASP A 138 5.21 9.40 6.37
N ALA A 139 5.15 10.40 7.25
CA ALA A 139 4.59 11.72 6.92
C ALA A 139 5.39 12.44 5.83
N LYS A 140 6.72 12.33 5.85
CA LYS A 140 7.62 12.98 4.89
C LYS A 140 7.51 12.33 3.52
N ALA A 141 7.44 11.02 3.45
CA ALA A 141 7.19 10.27 2.23
C ALA A 141 5.81 10.62 1.66
N ALA A 142 4.78 10.64 2.51
CA ALA A 142 3.42 10.99 2.10
C ALA A 142 3.32 12.41 1.56
N GLN A 143 3.97 13.38 2.19
CA GLN A 143 4.05 14.75 1.71
C GLN A 143 4.71 14.82 0.33
N ARG A 144 5.82 14.11 0.12
CA ARG A 144 6.50 14.05 -1.18
C ARG A 144 5.61 13.48 -2.28
N MET A 145 5.01 12.32 -2.02
CA MET A 145 4.10 11.65 -2.96
C MET A 145 2.89 12.54 -3.29
N TYR A 146 2.39 13.29 -2.31
CA TYR A 146 1.33 14.26 -2.51
C TYR A 146 1.77 15.43 -3.40
N LEU A 147 2.94 16.02 -3.15
CA LEU A 147 3.46 17.13 -3.96
C LEU A 147 3.77 16.70 -5.40
N GLU A 148 4.36 15.51 -5.59
CA GLU A 148 4.60 14.92 -6.90
C GLU A 148 3.28 14.75 -7.66
N ARG A 149 2.25 14.20 -7.01
CA ARG A 149 0.93 14.06 -7.61
C ARG A 149 0.33 15.41 -7.96
N LEU A 150 0.43 16.39 -7.07
CA LEU A 150 -0.07 17.75 -7.29
C LEU A 150 0.63 18.43 -8.48
N ALA A 151 1.94 18.25 -8.60
CA ALA A 151 2.71 18.74 -9.74
C ALA A 151 2.26 18.04 -11.03
N SER A 152 2.18 16.71 -11.05
CA SER A 152 1.76 15.93 -12.23
C SER A 152 0.32 16.23 -12.68
N SER A 153 -0.58 16.59 -11.74
CA SER A 153 -1.96 16.96 -12.08
C SER A 153 -2.06 18.37 -12.68
N ARG A 154 -1.01 19.20 -12.53
CA ARG A 154 -0.94 20.58 -13.04
C ARG A 154 -0.02 20.71 -14.23
N GLU A 155 0.86 19.74 -14.43
CA GLU A 155 1.57 19.52 -15.69
C GLU A 155 0.49 19.20 -16.72
N GLY A 156 0.14 20.20 -17.54
CA GLY A 156 -0.88 20.06 -18.57
C GLY A 156 -0.53 18.97 -19.58
N ILE A 157 -1.36 18.81 -20.60
CA ILE A 157 -1.04 17.87 -21.67
C ILE A 157 0.25 18.33 -22.32
N ASN A 158 1.27 17.47 -22.31
CA ASN A 158 2.56 17.73 -22.93
C ASN A 158 2.42 17.66 -24.46
N LEU A 159 1.73 18.65 -25.03
CA LEU A 159 1.51 18.83 -26.46
C LEU A 159 2.34 20.02 -26.93
N THR A 160 3.07 19.81 -28.01
CA THR A 160 3.67 20.91 -28.76
C THR A 160 2.57 21.74 -29.43
N LYS A 161 2.89 23.00 -29.74
CA LYS A 161 1.96 23.90 -30.45
C LYS A 161 1.44 23.27 -31.76
N LYS A 162 2.27 22.50 -32.46
CA LYS A 162 1.89 21.79 -33.70
C LYS A 162 0.84 20.70 -33.44
N GLU A 163 1.03 19.87 -32.42
CA GLU A 163 0.09 18.79 -32.09
C GLU A 163 -1.25 19.35 -31.60
N LEU A 164 -1.22 20.44 -30.82
CA LEU A 164 -2.43 21.14 -30.40
C LEU A 164 -3.21 21.68 -31.62
N HIS A 165 -2.54 22.28 -32.59
CA HIS A 165 -3.17 22.75 -33.83
C HIS A 165 -3.71 21.61 -34.69
N ALA A 166 -3.05 20.46 -34.73
CA ALA A 166 -3.54 19.29 -35.45
C ALA A 166 -4.85 18.76 -34.85
N ILE A 167 -4.96 18.75 -33.51
CA ILE A 167 -6.19 18.38 -32.82
C ILE A 167 -7.30 19.42 -33.07
N ASP A 168 -6.98 20.72 -32.95
CA ASP A 168 -7.94 21.81 -33.16
C ASP A 168 -8.52 21.81 -34.59
N ALA A 169 -7.70 21.50 -35.60
CA ALA A 169 -8.12 21.41 -37.00
C ALA A 169 -9.16 20.29 -37.25
N VAL A 170 -9.14 19.23 -36.45
CA VAL A 170 -10.12 18.13 -36.55
C VAL A 170 -11.37 18.45 -35.73
N VAL A 171 -11.22 18.98 -34.51
CA VAL A 171 -12.32 19.14 -33.56
C VAL A 171 -13.23 20.34 -33.88
N LYS A 172 -12.67 21.50 -34.26
CA LYS A 172 -13.47 22.71 -34.57
C LYS A 172 -14.55 22.51 -35.63
N PRO A 173 -14.26 21.97 -36.82
CA PRO A 173 -15.28 21.82 -37.86
C PRO A 173 -16.41 20.85 -37.45
N LEU A 174 -16.09 19.85 -36.62
CA LEU A 174 -17.07 18.89 -36.10
C LEU A 174 -17.96 19.51 -35.02
N SER A 175 -17.45 20.45 -34.21
CA SER A 175 -18.27 21.12 -33.19
C SER A 175 -19.27 22.12 -33.76
N THR A 176 -19.05 22.59 -34.99
CA THR A 176 -19.92 23.57 -35.68
C THR A 176 -21.04 22.93 -36.50
N GLN A 177 -21.11 21.60 -36.55
CA GLN A 177 -22.12 20.84 -37.31
C GLN A 177 -23.31 20.37 -36.46
N GLY A 178 -23.39 20.77 -35.19
CA GLY A 178 -24.54 20.56 -34.30
C GLY A 178 -25.17 21.88 -33.88
#